data_AF-A0A9D5MFJ1-F1
#
_entry.id   AF-A0A9D5MFJ1-F1
#
_cell.length_a   1.000
_cell.length_b   1.000
_cell.length_c   1.000
_cell.angle_alpha   90.00
_cell.angle_beta   90.00
_cell.angle_gamma   90.00
#
_symmetry.space_group_name_H-M   'P 1'
#
loop_
_entity.id
_entity.type
_entity.pdbx_description
1 polymer ?
#
loop_
_entity_poly.entity_id
_entity_poly.type
_entity_poly.pdbx_seq_one_letter_code
_entity_poly.pdbx_strand_id
1 'polypeptide(L)'
;IASLHWGDEGKHEPNAQQISMGHAMVDAGADIVVGNHSHVYGAIEYYNGKYIIYSLGNFCFGGNRNPVEKDTVIYQEIFQIDAEGHVTDLGIDLIPSRLSGNDKKNDFQPYVMTDDARALKLLNKILNISYLENPNGPTWMAGSRAAQLLNGN
;
A
#
# COMPACT_ATOMS: atom_id res chain seq x y z
N ILE A 1 -9.34 -9.57 -8.17
CA ILE A 1 -8.56 -8.31 -8.08
C ILE A 1 -9.20 -7.27 -8.99
N ALA A 2 -9.50 -6.08 -8.46
CA ALA A 2 -9.92 -4.90 -9.21
C ALA A 2 -8.81 -3.84 -9.19
N SER A 3 -8.54 -3.19 -10.33
CA SER A 3 -7.54 -2.13 -10.45
C SER A 3 -8.18 -0.86 -10.99
N LEU A 4 -8.02 0.26 -10.29
CA LEU A 4 -8.79 1.48 -10.49
C LEU A 4 -7.88 2.70 -10.59
N HIS A 5 -8.17 3.54 -11.57
CA HIS A 5 -7.50 4.82 -11.79
C HIS A 5 -8.41 5.93 -11.26
N TRP A 6 -8.15 6.44 -10.06
CA TRP A 6 -9.13 7.23 -9.30
C TRP A 6 -8.51 8.18 -8.26
N GLY A 7 -9.37 8.95 -7.61
CA GLY A 7 -8.97 9.86 -6.55
C GLY A 7 -8.40 11.18 -7.07
N ASP A 8 -7.89 11.96 -6.15
CA ASP A 8 -7.41 13.32 -6.43
C ASP A 8 -5.88 13.32 -6.48
N GLU A 9 -5.29 13.99 -7.48
CA GLU A 9 -3.84 14.11 -7.61
C GLU A 9 -3.20 14.70 -6.34
N GLY A 10 -2.16 14.03 -5.84
CA GLY A 10 -1.41 14.46 -4.66
C GLY A 10 -2.12 14.23 -3.32
N LYS A 11 -3.28 13.55 -3.29
CA LYS A 11 -4.00 13.22 -2.06
C LYS A 11 -3.71 11.80 -1.59
N HIS A 12 -3.32 11.69 -0.32
CA HIS A 12 -3.07 10.41 0.36
C HIS A 12 -4.35 9.81 0.95
N GLU A 13 -5.22 10.65 1.50
CA GLU A 13 -6.53 10.24 2.03
C GLU A 13 -7.53 10.04 0.88
N PRO A 14 -8.33 8.98 0.90
CA PRO A 14 -9.31 8.73 -0.15
C PRO A 14 -10.50 9.68 -0.03
N ASN A 15 -11.05 10.08 -1.17
CA ASN A 15 -12.32 10.81 -1.20
C ASN A 15 -13.52 9.85 -1.11
N ALA A 16 -14.72 10.40 -0.87
CA ALA A 16 -15.93 9.61 -0.69
C ALA A 16 -16.29 8.72 -1.88
N GLN A 17 -15.93 9.14 -3.10
CA GLN A 17 -16.16 8.34 -4.31
C GLN A 17 -15.25 7.11 -4.32
N GLN A 18 -13.96 7.27 -4.00
CA GLN A 18 -13.03 6.14 -3.90
C GLN A 18 -13.52 5.12 -2.88
N ILE A 19 -13.95 5.56 -1.69
CA ILE A 19 -14.46 4.67 -0.64
C ILE A 19 -15.68 3.90 -1.13
N SER A 20 -16.69 4.61 -1.64
CA SER A 20 -17.91 3.97 -2.15
C SER A 20 -17.65 2.98 -3.28
N MET A 21 -16.74 3.31 -4.21
CA MET A 21 -16.37 2.41 -5.30
C MET A 21 -15.56 1.22 -4.78
N GLY A 22 -14.65 1.43 -3.83
CA GLY A 22 -13.84 0.36 -3.23
C GLY A 22 -14.71 -0.68 -2.54
N HIS A 23 -15.65 -0.25 -1.69
CA HIS A 23 -16.62 -1.13 -1.04
C HIS A 23 -17.47 -1.88 -2.06
N ALA A 24 -18.00 -1.19 -3.08
CA ALA A 24 -18.80 -1.82 -4.12
C ALA A 24 -18.03 -2.91 -4.90
N MET A 25 -16.72 -2.75 -5.09
CA MET A 25 -15.89 -3.76 -5.77
C MET A 25 -15.68 -5.00 -4.89
N VAL A 26 -15.44 -4.81 -3.59
CA VAL A 26 -15.37 -5.91 -2.63
C VAL A 26 -16.70 -6.64 -2.54
N ASP A 27 -17.81 -5.91 -2.42
CA ASP A 27 -19.16 -6.48 -2.35
C ASP A 27 -19.56 -7.21 -3.65
N ALA A 28 -18.97 -6.83 -4.79
CA ALA A 28 -19.11 -7.51 -6.07
C ALA A 28 -18.18 -8.75 -6.21
N GLY A 29 -17.36 -9.07 -5.21
CA GLY A 29 -16.51 -10.25 -5.15
C GLY A 29 -15.04 -10.03 -5.45
N ALA A 30 -14.54 -8.78 -5.45
CA ALA A 30 -13.10 -8.55 -5.58
C ALA A 30 -12.37 -8.92 -4.28
N ASP A 31 -11.39 -9.82 -4.37
CA ASP A 31 -10.55 -10.16 -3.21
C ASP A 31 -9.56 -9.05 -2.82
N ILE A 32 -9.19 -8.19 -3.76
CA ILE A 32 -8.26 -7.07 -3.57
C ILE A 32 -8.70 -5.95 -4.49
N VAL A 33 -8.73 -4.72 -3.98
CA VAL A 33 -8.96 -3.50 -4.77
C VAL A 33 -7.71 -2.63 -4.72
N VAL A 34 -7.16 -2.29 -5.89
CA VAL A 34 -5.90 -1.53 -5.99
C VAL A 34 -6.10 -0.24 -6.78
N GLY A 35 -5.84 0.87 -6.10
CA GLY A 35 -5.91 2.21 -6.65
C GLY A 35 -4.57 2.71 -7.20
N ASN A 36 -4.67 3.57 -8.20
CA ASN A 36 -3.59 4.39 -8.75
C ASN A 36 -4.21 5.75 -9.20
N HIS A 37 -3.41 6.61 -9.84
CA HIS A 37 -3.70 7.99 -10.28
C HIS A 37 -3.23 9.11 -9.34
N SER A 38 -3.42 9.00 -8.01
CA SER A 38 -3.06 10.11 -7.11
C SER A 38 -1.57 10.46 -7.07
N HIS A 39 -0.71 9.64 -7.68
CA HIS A 39 0.75 9.79 -7.78
C HIS A 39 1.49 9.80 -6.42
N VAL A 40 0.79 9.49 -5.34
CA VAL A 40 1.30 9.38 -3.97
C VAL A 40 0.78 8.09 -3.33
N TYR A 41 1.44 7.55 -2.31
CA TYR A 41 0.88 6.42 -1.55
C TYR A 41 -0.46 6.81 -0.92
N GLY A 42 -1.40 5.89 -0.81
CA GLY A 42 -2.71 6.10 -0.22
C GLY A 42 -2.92 5.31 1.06
N ALA A 43 -4.06 5.58 1.70
CA ALA A 43 -4.57 4.75 2.79
C ALA A 43 -4.80 3.29 2.35
N ILE A 44 -4.75 2.39 3.32
CA ILE A 44 -5.19 1.00 3.18
C ILE A 44 -6.41 0.82 4.10
N GLU A 45 -7.41 0.12 3.61
CA GLU A 45 -8.59 -0.24 4.37
C GLU A 45 -8.79 -1.75 4.33
N TYR A 46 -9.22 -2.32 5.46
CA TYR A 46 -9.68 -3.70 5.53
C TYR A 46 -11.20 -3.69 5.65
N TYR A 47 -11.89 -4.05 4.57
CA TYR A 47 -13.34 -3.99 4.45
C TYR A 47 -13.87 -5.37 4.07
N ASN A 48 -14.81 -5.88 4.88
CA ASN A 48 -15.47 -7.17 4.67
C ASN A 48 -14.52 -8.34 4.41
N GLY A 49 -13.40 -8.36 5.14
CA GLY A 49 -12.38 -9.41 5.05
C GLY A 49 -11.39 -9.24 3.90
N LYS A 50 -11.45 -8.14 3.13
CA LYS A 50 -10.61 -7.88 1.94
C LYS A 50 -9.89 -6.53 2.02
N TYR A 51 -8.75 -6.40 1.36
CA TYR A 51 -7.98 -5.16 1.35
C TYR A 51 -8.35 -4.23 0.19
N ILE A 52 -8.45 -2.95 0.51
CA ILE A 52 -8.58 -1.84 -0.43
C ILE A 52 -7.35 -0.94 -0.25
N ILE A 53 -6.53 -0.83 -1.29
CA ILE A 53 -5.35 0.03 -1.35
C ILE A 53 -5.73 1.24 -2.19
N TYR A 54 -5.92 2.40 -1.57
CA TYR A 54 -6.45 3.56 -2.29
C TYR A 54 -5.48 4.18 -3.29
N SER A 55 -4.17 4.04 -3.06
CA SER A 55 -3.15 4.32 -4.06
C SER A 55 -1.82 3.66 -3.71
N LEU A 56 -1.15 3.06 -4.70
CA LEU A 56 0.24 2.61 -4.55
C LEU A 56 1.26 3.75 -4.74
N GLY A 57 0.84 4.87 -5.32
CA GLY A 57 1.75 5.94 -5.75
C GLY A 57 2.62 5.52 -6.94
N ASN A 58 3.75 6.22 -7.11
CA ASN A 58 4.64 6.00 -8.24
C ASN A 58 5.79 5.06 -7.87
N PHE A 59 5.87 3.89 -8.52
CA PHE A 59 7.07 3.04 -8.46
C PHE A 59 8.08 3.39 -9.54
N CYS A 60 7.64 3.52 -10.79
CA CYS A 60 8.43 4.07 -11.89
C CYS A 60 7.54 5.01 -12.71
N PHE A 61 7.93 6.28 -12.86
CA PHE A 61 7.06 7.30 -13.44
C PHE A 61 7.80 8.24 -14.40
N GLY A 62 7.49 8.13 -15.70
CA GLY A 62 8.09 8.94 -16.77
C GLY A 62 7.51 10.36 -16.91
N GLY A 63 6.31 10.60 -16.36
CA GLY A 63 5.56 11.84 -16.59
C GLY A 63 6.06 13.06 -15.80
N ASN A 64 6.91 12.87 -14.80
CA ASN A 64 7.47 13.95 -13.99
C ASN A 64 8.96 13.71 -13.70
N ARG A 65 9.78 14.71 -14.04
CA ARG A 65 11.24 14.68 -13.84
C ARG A 65 11.67 14.90 -12.39
N ASN A 66 10.77 15.35 -11.53
CA ASN A 66 11.03 15.54 -10.10
C ASN A 66 9.71 15.55 -9.30
N PRO A 67 9.03 14.39 -9.15
CA PRO A 67 7.84 14.33 -8.32
C PRO A 67 8.19 14.66 -6.86
N VAL A 68 7.26 15.35 -6.20
CA VAL A 68 7.41 15.77 -4.80
C VAL A 68 7.43 14.54 -3.90
N GLU A 69 6.41 13.69 -4.02
CA GLU A 69 6.40 12.40 -3.37
C GLU A 69 7.31 11.44 -4.11
N LYS A 70 8.24 10.85 -3.36
CA LYS A 70 9.14 9.84 -3.90
C LYS A 70 9.04 8.49 -3.21
N ASP A 71 8.45 8.48 -2.03
CA ASP A 71 8.22 7.27 -1.26
C ASP A 71 6.96 6.56 -1.75
N THR A 72 7.03 5.24 -1.79
CA THR A 72 5.99 4.33 -2.24
C THR A 72 6.17 3.00 -1.53
N VAL A 73 5.26 2.06 -1.72
CA VAL A 73 5.37 0.70 -1.20
C VAL A 73 5.15 -0.28 -2.33
N ILE A 74 5.91 -1.37 -2.32
CA ILE A 74 5.47 -2.58 -3.02
C ILE A 74 4.52 -3.27 -2.05
N TYR A 75 3.26 -3.36 -2.44
CA TYR A 75 2.25 -4.13 -1.73
C TYR A 75 2.37 -5.61 -2.09
N GLN A 76 2.36 -6.48 -1.09
CA GLN A 76 2.31 -7.93 -1.28
C GLN A 76 1.11 -8.49 -0.52
N GLU A 77 0.27 -9.23 -1.24
CA GLU A 77 -0.76 -10.09 -0.66
C GLU A 77 -0.19 -11.50 -0.52
N ILE A 78 -0.41 -12.15 0.62
CA ILE A 78 0.15 -13.48 0.91
C ILE A 78 -0.99 -14.48 1.07
N PHE A 79 -1.02 -15.46 0.17
CA PHE A 79 -1.95 -16.58 0.24
C PHE A 79 -1.22 -17.89 0.51
N GLN A 80 -1.83 -18.74 1.33
CA GLN A 80 -1.48 -20.15 1.45
C GLN A 80 -2.48 -20.99 0.66
N ILE A 81 -1.96 -21.95 -0.11
CA ILE A 81 -2.77 -22.94 -0.81
C ILE A 81 -2.41 -24.31 -0.26
N ASP A 82 -3.40 -25.04 0.26
CA ASP A 82 -3.20 -26.40 0.77
C ASP A 82 -3.18 -27.46 -0.36
N ALA A 83 -3.00 -28.73 -0.01
CA ALA A 83 -2.90 -29.82 -0.97
C ALA A 83 -4.23 -30.09 -1.72
N GLU A 84 -5.34 -29.71 -1.10
CA GLU A 84 -6.70 -29.83 -1.62
C GLU A 84 -7.11 -28.61 -2.47
N GLY A 85 -6.28 -27.55 -2.49
CA GLY A 85 -6.50 -26.33 -3.25
C GLY A 85 -7.29 -25.26 -2.51
N HIS A 86 -7.53 -25.39 -1.21
CA HIS A 86 -8.14 -24.32 -0.41
C HIS A 86 -7.15 -23.17 -0.24
N VAL A 87 -7.66 -21.95 -0.41
CA VAL A 87 -6.89 -20.72 -0.29
C VAL A 87 -7.18 -20.07 1.06
N THR A 88 -6.12 -19.80 1.83
CA THR A 88 -6.16 -19.05 3.08
C THR A 88 -5.40 -17.74 2.89
N ASP A 89 -6.05 -16.62 3.22
CA ASP A 89 -5.42 -15.31 3.32
C ASP A 89 -4.55 -15.26 4.59
N LEU A 90 -3.25 -15.01 4.42
CA LEU A 90 -2.28 -14.86 5.50
C LEU A 90 -1.95 -13.39 5.81
N GLY A 91 -2.59 -12.45 5.13
CA GLY A 91 -2.37 -11.02 5.26
C GLY A 91 -1.44 -10.45 4.20
N ILE A 92 -0.78 -9.35 4.55
CA ILE A 92 -0.06 -8.50 3.60
C ILE A 92 1.35 -8.13 4.11
N ASP A 93 2.20 -7.71 3.19
CA ASP A 93 3.45 -7.01 3.50
C ASP A 93 3.51 -5.69 2.72
N LEU A 94 4.12 -4.68 3.34
CA LEU A 94 4.37 -3.37 2.76
C LEU A 94 5.87 -3.18 2.68
N ILE A 95 6.45 -3.39 1.50
CA ILE A 95 7.89 -3.25 1.30
C ILE A 95 8.21 -1.79 0.96
N PRO A 96 8.80 -1.01 1.89
CA PRO A 96 9.04 0.41 1.69
C PRO A 96 10.01 0.61 0.54
N SER A 97 9.62 1.44 -0.42
CA SER A 97 10.33 1.62 -1.67
C SER A 97 10.35 3.09 -2.07
N ARG A 98 11.26 3.47 -2.94
CA ARG A 98 11.37 4.84 -3.42
C ARG A 98 11.57 4.84 -4.92
N LEU A 99 10.90 5.72 -5.67
CA LEU A 99 11.06 5.75 -7.13
C LEU A 99 12.44 6.22 -7.59
N SER A 100 13.19 6.88 -6.71
CA SER A 100 14.46 7.49 -7.06
C SER A 100 15.42 7.59 -5.88
N GLY A 101 16.68 7.27 -6.13
CA GLY A 101 17.79 7.47 -5.19
C GLY A 101 18.19 8.94 -5.01
N ASN A 102 17.57 9.86 -5.73
CA ASN A 102 17.89 11.28 -5.69
C ASN A 102 16.72 12.11 -5.15
N ASP A 103 16.99 13.00 -4.19
CA ASP A 103 15.94 13.86 -3.64
C ASP A 103 15.54 15.02 -4.57
N LYS A 104 16.43 15.42 -5.49
CA LYS A 104 16.30 16.60 -6.36
C LYS A 104 15.86 16.28 -7.79
N LYS A 105 15.82 15.01 -8.18
CA LYS A 105 15.36 14.57 -9.51
C LYS A 105 14.80 13.14 -9.44
N ASN A 106 14.06 12.77 -10.47
CA ASN A 106 13.74 11.39 -10.78
C ASN A 106 14.86 10.81 -11.66
N ASP A 107 15.64 9.90 -11.09
CA ASP A 107 16.69 9.16 -11.82
C ASP A 107 16.19 7.85 -12.45
N PHE A 108 14.88 7.58 -12.37
CA PHE A 108 14.20 6.41 -12.92
C PHE A 108 14.77 5.07 -12.42
N GLN A 109 15.33 5.07 -11.21
CA GLN A 109 15.93 3.90 -10.57
C GLN A 109 15.22 3.65 -9.23
N PRO A 110 14.04 3.00 -9.26
CA PRO A 110 13.37 2.61 -8.03
C PRO A 110 14.19 1.60 -7.25
N TYR A 111 14.11 1.68 -5.93
CA TYR A 111 14.78 0.75 -5.03
C TYR A 111 13.95 0.49 -3.77
N VAL A 112 14.12 -0.71 -3.21
CA VAL A 112 13.62 -1.07 -1.88
C VAL A 112 14.48 -0.36 -0.84
N MET A 113 13.85 0.34 0.10
CA MET A 113 14.56 1.08 1.15
C MET A 113 15.28 0.14 2.10
N THR A 114 16.58 0.36 2.28
CA THR A 114 17.41 -0.28 3.29
C THR A 114 17.60 0.57 4.55
N ASP A 115 17.25 1.85 4.49
CA ASP A 115 17.23 2.75 5.66
C ASP A 115 15.96 2.53 6.48
N ASP A 116 16.10 1.87 7.63
CA ASP A 116 15.01 1.56 8.55
C ASP A 116 14.31 2.81 9.09
N ALA A 117 15.02 3.92 9.30
CA ALA A 117 14.42 5.14 9.83
C ALA A 117 13.44 5.77 8.83
N ARG A 118 13.82 5.83 7.54
CA ARG A 118 12.93 6.30 6.48
C ARG A 118 11.80 5.30 6.21
N ALA A 119 12.11 4.01 6.16
CA ALA A 119 11.12 2.95 5.99
C ALA A 119 10.04 3.01 7.07
N LEU A 120 10.42 3.10 8.35
CA LEU A 120 9.51 3.23 9.48
C LEU A 120 8.70 4.53 9.40
N LYS A 121 9.31 5.64 8.99
CA LYS A 121 8.60 6.91 8.79
C LYS A 121 7.51 6.79 7.72
N LEU A 122 7.80 6.10 6.60
CA LEU A 122 6.81 5.86 5.54
C LEU A 122 5.67 4.96 6.03
N LEU A 123 5.99 3.83 6.66
CA LEU A 123 5.00 2.89 7.19
C LEU A 123 4.05 3.59 8.17
N ASN A 124 4.59 4.37 9.12
CA ASN A 124 3.77 5.14 10.05
C ASN A 124 2.86 6.17 9.35
N LYS A 125 3.33 6.83 8.28
CA LYS A 125 2.50 7.75 7.50
C LYS A 125 1.31 7.03 6.85
N ILE A 126 1.53 5.85 6.27
CA ILE A 126 0.48 5.04 5.66
C ILE A 126 -0.52 4.58 6.73
N LEU A 127 -0.03 4.05 7.85
CA LEU A 127 -0.87 3.55 8.93
C LEU A 127 -1.74 4.65 9.57
N ASN A 128 -1.19 5.86 9.73
CA ASN A 128 -1.92 6.98 10.32
C ASN A 128 -3.14 7.43 9.52
N ILE A 129 -3.19 7.11 8.23
CA ILE A 129 -4.33 7.43 7.33
C ILE A 129 -5.14 6.19 6.96
N SER A 130 -4.77 5.01 7.47
CA SER A 130 -5.38 3.73 7.11
C SER A 130 -6.51 3.34 8.06
N TYR A 131 -7.48 2.59 7.53
CA TYR A 131 -8.66 2.11 8.25
C TYR A 131 -8.55 0.59 8.43
N LEU A 132 -7.66 0.18 9.32
CA LEU A 132 -7.37 -1.22 9.60
C LEU A 132 -7.89 -1.52 11.00
N GLU A 133 -8.73 -2.56 11.16
CA GLU A 133 -9.18 -2.98 12.50
C GLU A 133 -7.95 -3.31 13.36
N ASN A 134 -7.80 -2.69 14.53
CA ASN A 134 -6.66 -2.99 15.38
C ASN A 134 -6.88 -2.77 16.89
N PRO A 135 -6.92 -3.83 17.71
CA PRO A 135 -6.79 -3.68 19.15
C PRO A 135 -5.35 -3.80 19.69
N ASN A 136 -4.36 -4.42 18.99
CA ASN A 136 -3.07 -4.83 19.60
C ASN A 136 -1.82 -4.92 18.68
N GLY A 137 -1.83 -4.38 17.45
CA GLY A 137 -0.70 -4.39 16.48
C GLY A 137 -1.11 -4.93 15.10
N PRO A 138 -0.30 -4.75 14.03
CA PRO A 138 -0.66 -5.20 12.69
C PRO A 138 -0.53 -6.73 12.57
N THR A 139 -1.49 -7.47 13.12
CA THR A 139 -1.59 -8.93 12.98
C THR A 139 -1.67 -9.37 11.52
N TRP A 140 -2.16 -8.49 10.65
CA TRP A 140 -2.23 -8.62 9.22
C TRP A 140 -0.88 -8.50 8.48
N MET A 141 0.24 -8.20 9.16
CA MET A 141 1.60 -8.26 8.58
C MET A 141 2.53 -9.22 9.34
N ALA A 142 1.99 -10.18 10.09
CA ALA A 142 2.78 -11.02 10.99
C ALA A 142 3.98 -11.69 10.28
N GLY A 143 5.19 -11.50 10.83
CA GLY A 143 6.43 -12.08 10.29
C GLY A 143 7.13 -11.25 9.20
N SER A 144 6.50 -10.20 8.67
CA SER A 144 7.13 -9.31 7.68
C SER A 144 8.21 -8.41 8.27
N ARG A 145 9.09 -7.88 7.39
CA ARG A 145 10.03 -6.80 7.78
C ARG A 145 9.27 -5.55 8.21
N ALA A 146 8.16 -5.21 7.56
CA ALA A 146 7.35 -4.05 7.93
C ALA A 146 6.84 -4.16 9.37
N ALA A 147 6.33 -5.34 9.75
CA ALA A 147 5.91 -5.60 11.13
C ALA A 147 7.07 -5.57 12.12
N GLN A 148 8.24 -6.10 11.77
CA GLN A 148 9.44 -6.03 12.63
C GLN A 148 9.82 -4.56 12.93
N LEU A 149 9.90 -3.73 11.88
CA LEU A 149 10.21 -2.30 12.00
C LEU A 149 9.18 -1.56 12.86
N LEU A 150 7.90 -1.82 12.66
CA LEU A 150 6.81 -1.18 13.42
C LEU A 150 6.79 -1.60 14.89
N ASN A 151 7.25 -2.81 15.20
CA ASN A 151 7.34 -3.33 16.56
C ASN A 151 8.68 -2.98 17.26
N GLY A 152 9.60 -2.29 16.57
CA GLY A 152 10.89 -1.89 17.13
C GLY A 152 11.92 -3.02 17.25
N ASN A 153 11.78 -4.07 16.44
CA ASN A 153 12.69 -5.22 16.37
C ASN A 153 13.62 -5.14 15.16
#